data_AF-A0A2V8GZT8-F1
#
_entry.id   AF-A0A2V8GZT8-F1
#
_cell.length_a   1.000
_cell.length_b   1.000
_cell.length_c   1.000
_cell.angle_alpha   90.00
_cell.angle_beta   90.00
_cell.angle_gamma   90.00
#
_symmetry.space_group_name_H-M   'P 1'
#
loop_
_entity.id
_entity.type
_entity.pdbx_description
1 polymer ?
#
loop_
_entity_poly.entity_id
_entity_poly.type
_entity_poly.pdbx_seq_one_letter_code
_entity_poly.pdbx_strand_id
1 'polypeptide(L)' 'MQKIAITAALLLLPVSLYAQWLDFPTPGIPRTADGKPNLTAPVPRTPEGKPDLSGIWQPEINPYRFDLIQDL' A
#
# COMPACT_ATOMS: atom_id res chain seq x y z
N MET A 1 -31.47 28.16 25.46
CA MET A 1 -31.44 26.68 25.59
C MET A 1 -30.95 26.00 24.32
N GLN A 2 -31.53 26.30 23.16
CA GLN A 2 -31.15 25.70 21.86
C GLN A 2 -29.66 25.87 21.48
N LYS A 3 -29.09 27.07 21.72
CA LYS A 3 -27.67 27.34 21.45
C LYS A 3 -26.75 26.43 22.27
N ILE A 4 -27.05 26.24 23.55
CA ILE A 4 -26.28 25.39 24.48
C ILE A 4 -26.33 23.93 24.05
N ALA A 5 -27.52 23.46 23.62
CA ALA A 5 -27.68 22.10 23.10
C ALA A 5 -26.87 21.87 21.81
N ILE A 6 -26.83 22.86 20.90
CA ILE A 6 -26.04 22.78 19.67
C ILE A 6 -24.54 22.78 19.98
N THR A 7 -24.07 23.63 20.90
CA THR A 7 -22.65 23.67 21.28
C THR A 7 -22.21 22.38 21.97
N ALA A 8 -23.07 21.79 22.81
CA ALA A 8 -22.81 20.50 23.44
C ALA A 8 -22.76 19.35 22.41
N ALA A 9 -23.64 19.36 21.42
CA ALA A 9 -23.66 18.36 20.34
C ALA A 9 -22.39 18.45 19.45
N LEU A 10 -21.89 19.66 19.20
CA LEU A 10 -20.67 19.86 18.40
C LEU A 10 -19.40 19.39 19.12
N LEU A 11 -19.35 19.52 20.45
CA LEU A 11 -18.21 19.08 21.28
C LEU A 11 -18.09 17.55 21.41
N LEU A 12 -19.16 16.81 21.10
CA LEU A 12 -19.19 15.35 21.11
C LEU A 12 -18.69 14.71 19.80
N LEU A 13 -18.35 15.52 18.79
CA LEU A 13 -17.89 15.06 17.47
C LEU A 13 -16.43 15.46 17.23
N PRO A 14 -15.49 14.62 17.68
CA PRO A 14 -14.49 14.16 16.73
C PRO A 14 -14.29 12.65 16.88
N VAL A 15 -14.94 11.88 16.01
CA VAL A 15 -14.52 10.51 15.78
C VAL A 15 -13.21 10.61 15.02
N SER A 16 -12.09 10.30 15.68
CA SER A 16 -10.85 10.02 14.99
C SER A 16 -11.12 8.87 14.02
N LEU A 17 -11.35 9.18 12.75
CA LEU A 17 -11.27 8.21 11.67
C LEU A 17 -9.80 7.80 11.63
N TYR A 18 -9.43 6.81 12.44
CA TYR A 18 -8.22 6.05 12.18
C TYR A 18 -8.34 5.62 10.73
N ALA A 19 -7.45 6.12 9.87
CA ALA A 19 -7.25 5.53 8.57
C ALA A 19 -6.86 4.07 8.84
N GLN A 20 -7.84 3.17 8.80
CA GLN A 20 -7.62 1.74 8.85
C GLN A 20 -7.04 1.37 7.51
N TRP A 21 -5.72 1.48 7.40
CA TRP A 21 -5.01 0.80 6.34
C TRP A 21 -5.38 -0.67 6.44
N LEU A 22 -5.95 -1.21 5.38
CA LEU A 22 -6.24 -2.64 5.31
C LEU A 22 -4.89 -3.35 5.36
N ASP A 23 -4.65 -4.18 6.36
CA ASP A 23 -3.53 -5.12 6.38
C ASP A 23 -3.81 -6.20 5.32
N PHE A 24 -3.65 -5.81 4.05
CA PHE A 24 -3.89 -6.66 2.90
C PHE A 24 -2.55 -7.20 2.39
N PRO A 25 -2.20 -8.44 2.75
CA PRO A 25 -1.04 -9.08 2.19
C PRO A 25 -1.24 -9.32 0.70
N THR A 26 -0.31 -8.85 -0.14
CA THR A 26 -0.31 -9.20 -1.56
C THR A 26 -0.31 -10.73 -1.72
N PRO A 27 -1.28 -11.30 -2.45
CA PRO A 27 -1.34 -12.73 -2.73
C PRO A 27 -0.08 -13.22 -3.46
N GLY A 28 0.30 -14.47 -3.24
CA GLY A 28 1.43 -15.09 -3.94
C GLY A 28 2.82 -14.73 -3.41
N ILE A 29 2.98 -13.72 -2.55
CA ILE A 29 4.26 -13.42 -1.90
C ILE A 29 4.54 -14.46 -0.80
N PRO A 30 5.63 -15.25 -0.89
CA PRO A 30 6.04 -16.15 0.18
C PRO A 30 6.32 -15.39 1.48
N ARG A 31 5.80 -15.91 2.59
CA ARG A 31 5.95 -15.29 3.91
C ARG A 31 6.57 -16.26 4.90
N THR A 32 7.26 -15.70 5.88
CA THR A 32 7.80 -16.41 7.04
C THR A 32 6.68 -16.78 8.02
N ALA A 33 6.99 -17.60 9.03
CA ALA A 33 6.02 -18.00 10.05
C ALA A 33 5.48 -16.82 10.88
N ASP A 34 6.24 -15.73 10.99
CA ASP A 34 5.82 -14.47 11.62
C ASP A 34 5.06 -13.54 10.66
N GLY A 35 4.74 -13.99 9.44
CA GLY A 35 3.91 -13.27 8.47
C GLY A 35 4.63 -12.21 7.64
N LYS A 36 5.94 -12.02 7.83
CA LYS A 36 6.73 -11.07 7.04
C LYS A 36 7.07 -11.63 5.66
N PRO A 37 7.26 -10.79 4.63
CA PRO A 37 7.78 -11.24 3.35
C PRO A 37 9.12 -11.98 3.50
N ASN A 38 9.23 -13.17 2.91
CA ASN A 38 10.47 -13.93 2.92
C ASN A 38 11.41 -13.45 1.78
N LEU A 39 12.42 -12.65 2.13
CA LEU A 39 13.38 -12.10 1.16
C LEU A 39 14.40 -13.12 0.64
N THR A 40 14.46 -14.33 1.21
CA THR A 40 15.33 -15.42 0.74
C THR A 40 14.59 -16.44 -0.10
N ALA A 41 13.29 -16.24 -0.34
CA ALA A 41 12.49 -17.13 -1.17
C ALA A 41 12.98 -17.10 -2.63
N PRO A 42 12.87 -18.23 -3.36
CA PRO A 42 13.12 -18.25 -4.80
C PRO A 42 12.23 -17.26 -5.54
N VAL A 43 12.75 -16.69 -6.64
CA VAL A 43 11.99 -15.81 -7.55
C VAL A 43 10.72 -16.53 -8.03
N PRO A 44 9.54 -15.89 -7.95
CA PRO A 44 8.31 -16.40 -8.57
C PRO A 44 8.50 -16.65 -10.06
N ARG A 45 7.92 -17.73 -10.59
CA ARG A 45 8.03 -18.11 -11.99
C ARG A 45 6.67 -18.32 -12.64
N THR A 46 6.58 -17.99 -13.92
CA THR A 46 5.40 -18.26 -14.77
C THR A 46 5.23 -19.77 -15.00
N PRO A 47 4.08 -20.23 -15.52
CA PRO A 47 3.89 -21.63 -15.91
C PRO A 47 4.94 -22.16 -16.90
N GLU A 48 5.51 -21.27 -17.72
CA GLU A 48 6.57 -21.57 -18.69
C GLU A 48 7.98 -21.57 -18.04
N GLY A 49 8.08 -21.36 -16.73
CA GLY A 49 9.32 -21.40 -15.96
C GLY A 49 10.18 -20.14 -16.03
N LYS A 50 9.67 -19.05 -16.61
CA LYS A 50 10.37 -17.75 -16.67
C LYS A 50 10.16 -16.97 -15.37
N PRO A 51 11.07 -16.07 -14.98
CA PRO A 51 10.80 -15.12 -13.90
C PRO A 51 9.49 -14.34 -14.16
N ASP A 52 8.63 -14.28 -13.15
CA ASP A 52 7.40 -13.49 -13.22
C ASP A 52 7.71 -12.02 -12.90
N LEU A 53 7.39 -11.13 -13.85
CA LEU A 53 7.65 -9.68 -13.77
C LEU A 53 6.35 -8.85 -13.68
N SER A 54 5.21 -9.48 -13.39
CA SER A 54 3.89 -8.84 -13.34
C SER A 54 3.66 -7.87 -12.16
N GLY A 55 4.67 -7.66 -11.31
CA GLY A 55 4.59 -6.82 -10.11
C GLY A 55 4.69 -5.31 -10.35
N ILE A 56 4.62 -4.55 -9.25
CA ILE A 56 4.83 -3.10 -9.26
C ILE A 56 6.33 -2.82 -9.38
N TRP A 57 6.68 -1.99 -10.37
CA TRP A 57 8.05 -1.53 -10.59
C TRP A 57 8.20 -0.09 -10.08
N GLN A 58 9.25 0.14 -9.28
CA GLN A 58 9.63 1.49 -8.88
C GLN A 58 10.89 1.88 -9.65
N PRO A 59 10.82 2.90 -10.52
CA PRO A 59 12.02 3.41 -11.18
C PRO A 59 12.93 4.08 -10.17
N GLU A 60 14.22 4.12 -10.50
CA GLU A 60 15.19 4.89 -9.71
C GLU A 60 14.76 6.35 -9.59
N ILE A 61 14.97 6.94 -8.41
CA ILE A 61 14.75 8.36 -8.19
C ILE A 61 15.92 9.11 -8.81
N ASN A 62 15.81 9.42 -10.10
CA ASN A 62 16.72 10.33 -10.80
C ASN A 62 15.94 11.57 -11.29
N PRO A 63 16.61 12.73 -11.47
CA PRO A 63 15.93 13.97 -11.86
C PRO A 63 15.32 13.94 -13.26
N TYR A 64 15.76 13.00 -14.11
CA TYR A 64 15.35 12.87 -15.51
C TYR A 64 14.30 11.77 -15.73
N ARG A 65 13.81 11.12 -14.67
CA ARG A 65 12.96 9.93 -14.78
C ARG A 65 11.64 10.22 -15.48
N PHE A 66 11.16 11.46 -15.40
CA PHE A 66 9.94 11.90 -16.04
C PHE A 66 10.17 12.30 -17.51
N ASP A 67 11.35 12.81 -17.85
CA ASP A 67 11.72 13.11 -19.24
C ASP A 67 11.72 11.83 -20.08
N LEU A 68 12.32 10.75 -19.55
CA LEU A 68 12.37 9.44 -20.22
C LEU A 68 11.00 8.77 -20.37
N ILE A 69 10.04 9.05 -19.49
CA ILE A 69 8.67 8.49 -19.56
C ILE A 69 7.80 9.29 -20.53
N GLN A 70 8.11 10.58 -20.74
CA GLN A 70 7.34 11.46 -21.64
C GLN A 70 7.67 11.30 -23.11
N ASP A 71 8.86 10.77 -23.44
CA ASP A 71 9.30 10.50 -24.82
C ASP A 71 8.78 9.17 -25.40
N LEU A 72 8.02 8.39 -24.62
CA LEU A 72 7.38 7.13 -25.03
C LEU A 72 5.89 7.34 -25.39
#